data_AF-A0A6P0Z5D7-F1
#
_entry.id   AF-A0A6P0Z5D7-F1
#
_cell.length_a   1.000
_cell.length_b   1.000
_cell.length_c   1.000
_cell.angle_alpha   90.00
_cell.angle_beta   90.00
_cell.angle_gamma   90.00
#
_symmetry.space_group_name_H-M   'P 1'
#
loop_
_entity.id
_entity.type
_entity.pdbx_description
1 polymer ?
#
loop_
_entity_poly.entity_id
_entity_poly.type
_entity_poly.pdbx_seq_one_letter_code
_entity_poly.pdbx_strand_id
1 'polypeptide(L)'
;AIAYAIQLLNQRKTMYKEYGIQYYRPWIFLITDGAPTDDWISAARRVREGEAKQEFCFFSVGVEGADMETLQQIAPPQRPPVRLNGLNFQDMFVWLSASMKRVSSSKVGEVLALPPVGWGQVTT
;
A
#
# COMPACT_ATOMS: atom_id res chain seq x y z
N ALA A 1 4.81 -8.28 9.94
CA ALA A 1 3.78 -7.19 9.88
C ALA A 1 2.82 -7.29 8.69
N ILE A 2 3.31 -7.46 7.46
CA ILE A 2 2.50 -7.46 6.21
C ILE A 2 1.38 -8.52 6.25
N ALA A 3 1.72 -9.76 6.61
CA ALA A 3 0.74 -10.85 6.68
C ALA A 3 -0.43 -10.53 7.63
N TYR A 4 -0.13 -9.90 8.76
CA TYR A 4 -1.13 -9.46 9.73
C TYR A 4 -2.02 -8.34 9.17
N ALA A 5 -1.45 -7.35 8.48
CA ALA A 5 -2.22 -6.30 7.82
C ALA A 5 -3.21 -6.86 6.77
N ILE A 6 -2.76 -7.83 5.97
CA ILE A 6 -3.62 -8.52 4.98
C ILE A 6 -4.74 -9.28 5.69
N GLN A 7 -4.44 -9.97 6.80
CA GLN A 7 -5.45 -10.69 7.59
C GLN A 7 -6.50 -9.73 8.17
N LEU A 8 -6.07 -8.65 8.82
CA LEU A 8 -6.97 -7.64 9.40
C LEU A 8 -7.87 -7.03 8.32
N LEU A 9 -7.30 -6.76 7.14
CA LEU A 9 -8.06 -6.27 6.02
C LEU A 9 -9.12 -7.27 5.55
N ASN A 10 -8.74 -8.54 5.39
CA ASN A 10 -9.67 -9.59 4.98
C ASN A 10 -10.82 -9.74 5.98
N GLN A 11 -10.54 -9.70 7.28
CA GLN A 11 -11.56 -9.72 8.31
C GLN A 11 -12.53 -8.53 8.18
N ARG A 12 -12.02 -7.33 7.92
CA ARG A 12 -12.86 -6.13 7.69
C ARG A 12 -13.72 -6.26 6.43
N LYS A 13 -13.17 -6.77 5.32
CA LYS A 13 -13.93 -7.02 4.08
C LYS A 13 -15.06 -8.01 4.32
N THR A 14 -14.80 -9.10 5.05
CA THR A 14 -15.83 -10.11 5.39
C THR A 14 -16.96 -9.48 6.18
N MET A 15 -16.65 -8.71 7.21
CA MET A 15 -17.65 -7.96 7.99
C MET A 15 -18.51 -7.06 7.08
N TYR A 16 -17.91 -6.28 6.19
CA TYR A 16 -18.68 -5.43 5.26
C TYR A 16 -19.59 -6.23 4.34
N LYS A 17 -19.12 -7.38 3.82
CA LYS A 17 -19.95 -8.27 3.01
C LYS A 17 -21.15 -8.83 3.77
N GLU A 18 -20.95 -9.25 5.02
CA GLU A 18 -22.01 -9.78 5.89
C GLU A 18 -23.13 -8.75 6.14
N TYR A 19 -22.78 -7.47 6.26
CA TYR A 19 -23.74 -6.38 6.42
C TYR A 19 -24.23 -5.75 5.10
N GLY A 20 -23.86 -6.31 3.95
CA GLY A 20 -24.22 -5.75 2.63
C GLY A 20 -23.62 -4.37 2.35
N ILE A 21 -22.57 -3.99 3.06
CA ILE A 21 -21.89 -2.70 2.92
C ILE A 21 -20.90 -2.79 1.75
N GLN A 22 -21.12 -1.97 0.73
CA GLN A 22 -20.16 -1.82 -0.36
C GLN A 22 -18.89 -1.12 0.14
N TYR A 23 -17.73 -1.49 -0.41
CA TYR A 23 -16.46 -0.90 -0.07
C TYR A 23 -15.61 -0.64 -1.32
N TYR A 24 -14.82 0.44 -1.27
CA TYR A 24 -13.78 0.71 -2.27
C TYR A 24 -12.59 -0.21 -2.07
N ARG A 25 -11.77 -0.39 -3.12
CA ARG A 25 -10.54 -1.18 -3.04
C ARG A 25 -9.63 -0.61 -1.93
N PRO A 26 -9.40 -1.36 -0.84
CA PRO A 26 -8.69 -0.86 0.33
C PRO A 26 -7.18 -0.74 0.09
N TRP A 27 -6.52 0.10 0.88
CA TRP A 27 -5.09 0.38 0.75
C TRP A 27 -4.32 -0.11 1.97
N ILE A 28 -3.14 -0.67 1.74
CA ILE A 28 -2.17 -1.06 2.77
C ILE A 28 -0.91 -0.22 2.55
N PHE A 29 -0.50 0.55 3.56
CA PHE A 29 0.76 1.30 3.58
C PHE A 29 1.73 0.63 4.54
N LEU A 30 2.85 0.14 4.00
CA LEU A 30 4.01 -0.27 4.78
C LEU A 30 4.98 0.91 4.82
N ILE A 31 5.33 1.35 6.02
CA ILE A 31 6.40 2.33 6.23
C ILE A 31 7.45 1.68 7.14
N THR A 32 8.73 1.69 6.73
CA THR A 32 9.81 1.02 7.47
C THR A 32 11.14 1.73 7.30
N ASP A 33 12.00 1.60 8.30
CA ASP A 33 13.36 2.13 8.44
C ASP A 33 14.43 1.03 8.45
N GLY A 34 14.09 -0.22 8.12
CA GLY A 34 15.02 -1.33 8.21
C GLY A 34 14.71 -2.52 7.31
N ALA A 35 15.44 -3.62 7.54
CA ALA A 35 15.25 -4.89 6.86
C ALA A 35 14.19 -5.77 7.57
N PRO A 36 13.45 -6.60 6.84
CA PRO A 36 12.53 -7.55 7.47
C PRO A 36 13.27 -8.57 8.33
N THR A 37 12.65 -8.95 9.44
CA THR A 37 13.18 -9.92 10.41
C THR A 37 12.45 -11.26 10.41
N ASP A 38 11.39 -11.39 9.58
CA ASP A 38 10.51 -12.55 9.48
C ASP A 38 10.42 -13.08 8.02
N ASP A 39 9.56 -14.08 7.78
CA ASP A 39 9.31 -14.67 6.46
C ASP A 39 8.60 -13.68 5.52
N TRP A 40 9.38 -12.72 5.02
CA TRP A 40 8.92 -11.69 4.10
C TRP A 40 8.67 -12.22 2.70
N ILE A 41 9.27 -13.36 2.30
CA ILE A 41 9.08 -13.97 0.98
C ILE A 41 7.63 -14.45 0.84
N SER A 42 7.12 -15.16 1.85
CA SER A 42 5.71 -15.57 1.87
C SER A 42 4.77 -14.36 1.90
N ALA A 43 5.14 -13.30 2.63
CA ALA A 43 4.37 -12.05 2.64
C ALA A 43 4.36 -11.35 1.27
N ALA A 44 5.50 -11.27 0.58
CA ALA A 44 5.64 -10.70 -0.76
C ALA A 44 4.76 -11.43 -1.77
N ARG A 45 4.73 -12.77 -1.72
CA ARG A 45 3.82 -13.56 -2.55
C ARG A 45 2.35 -13.22 -2.30
N ARG A 46 1.94 -13.11 -1.03
CA ARG A 46 0.55 -12.70 -0.68
C ARG A 46 0.21 -11.29 -1.17
N VAL A 47 1.17 -10.36 -1.11
CA VAL A 47 1.01 -9.01 -1.67
C VAL A 47 0.76 -9.07 -3.17
N ARG A 48 1.60 -9.82 -3.92
CA ARG A 48 1.45 -9.98 -5.37
C ARG A 48 0.12 -10.63 -5.76
N GLU A 49 -0.27 -11.69 -5.07
CA GLU A 49 -1.56 -12.37 -5.30
C GLU A 49 -2.76 -11.44 -5.03
N GLY A 50 -2.72 -10.70 -3.91
CA GLY A 50 -3.80 -9.77 -3.54
C GLY A 50 -3.90 -8.58 -4.50
N GLU A 51 -2.78 -8.06 -4.98
CA GLU A 51 -2.73 -7.02 -6.01
C GLU A 51 -3.27 -7.50 -7.36
N ALA A 52 -2.85 -8.69 -7.81
CA ALA A 52 -3.30 -9.28 -9.06
C ALA A 52 -4.82 -9.53 -9.07
N LYS A 53 -5.39 -9.92 -7.91
CA LYS A 53 -6.83 -10.09 -7.71
C LYS A 53 -7.58 -8.78 -7.42
N GLN A 54 -6.89 -7.65 -7.47
CA GLN A 54 -7.43 -6.33 -7.14
C GLN A 54 -8.06 -6.24 -5.73
N GLU A 55 -7.63 -7.07 -4.78
CA GLU A 55 -8.19 -7.14 -3.44
C GLU A 55 -7.81 -5.94 -2.56
N PHE A 56 -6.63 -5.37 -2.79
CA PHE A 56 -6.10 -4.17 -2.14
C PHE A 56 -5.00 -3.54 -2.98
N CYS A 57 -4.71 -2.27 -2.73
CA CYS A 57 -3.50 -1.61 -3.22
C CYS A 57 -2.44 -1.62 -2.11
N PHE A 58 -1.24 -2.08 -2.40
CA PHE A 58 -0.09 -2.11 -1.48
C PHE A 58 0.91 -1.01 -1.85
N PHE A 59 1.26 -0.19 -0.86
CA PHE A 59 2.24 0.88 -0.96
C PHE A 59 3.35 0.59 0.03
N SER A 60 4.60 0.68 -0.40
CA SER A 60 5.76 0.55 0.47
C SER A 60 6.57 1.83 0.46
N VAL A 61 6.92 2.30 1.65
CA VAL A 61 7.68 3.53 1.88
C VAL A 61 8.87 3.21 2.75
N GLY A 62 10.07 3.41 2.22
CA GLY A 62 11.31 3.33 2.98
C GLY A 62 11.66 4.70 3.53
N VAL A 63 11.97 4.78 4.82
CA VAL A 63 12.63 5.96 5.40
C VAL A 63 14.13 5.69 5.51
N GLU A 64 14.87 6.59 6.17
CA GLU A 64 16.30 6.41 6.38
C GLU A 64 16.60 5.06 7.06
N GLY A 65 17.56 4.30 6.53
CA GLY A 65 17.92 2.96 7.01
C GLY A 65 17.16 1.80 6.36
N ALA A 66 16.10 2.06 5.58
CA ALA A 66 15.29 1.00 4.97
C ALA A 66 16.05 0.18 3.93
N ASP A 67 15.83 -1.13 3.97
CA ASP A 67 16.31 -2.06 2.95
C ASP A 67 15.44 -1.95 1.69
N MET A 68 15.83 -1.03 0.81
CA MET A 68 15.11 -0.77 -0.44
C MET A 68 15.17 -1.95 -1.42
N GLU A 69 16.21 -2.78 -1.36
CA GLU A 69 16.35 -3.94 -2.24
C GLU A 69 15.30 -4.99 -1.88
N THR A 70 15.14 -5.29 -0.60
CA THR A 70 14.10 -6.20 -0.15
C THR A 70 12.70 -5.61 -0.35
N LEU A 71 12.52 -4.30 -0.10
CA LEU A 71 11.26 -3.62 -0.39
C LEU A 71 10.88 -3.71 -1.87
N GLN A 72 11.83 -3.62 -2.79
CA GLN A 72 11.59 -3.77 -4.23
C GLN A 72 11.05 -5.17 -4.58
N GLN A 73 11.48 -6.19 -3.86
CA GLN A 73 11.00 -7.57 -4.05
C GLN A 73 9.60 -7.79 -3.46
N ILE A 74 9.27 -7.09 -2.36
CA ILE A 74 7.96 -7.13 -1.72
C ILE A 74 6.93 -6.33 -2.52
N ALA A 75 7.31 -5.16 -3.02
CA ALA A 75 6.44 -4.23 -3.71
C ALA A 75 5.88 -4.84 -5.01
N PRO A 76 4.63 -4.53 -5.38
CA PRO A 76 4.09 -4.93 -6.66
C PRO A 76 4.81 -4.18 -7.80
N PRO A 77 5.04 -4.80 -8.97
CA PRO A 77 5.81 -4.19 -10.06
C PRO A 77 5.25 -2.84 -10.55
N GLN A 78 3.92 -2.70 -10.56
CA GLN A 78 3.23 -1.47 -10.95
C GLN A 78 3.32 -0.35 -9.91
N ARG A 79 3.84 -0.63 -8.71
CA ARG A 79 3.98 0.33 -7.62
C ARG A 79 5.28 0.07 -6.84
N PRO A 80 6.43 0.48 -7.39
CA PRO A 80 7.72 0.35 -6.73
C PRO A 80 7.75 1.07 -5.36
N PRO A 81 8.66 0.66 -4.47
CA PRO A 81 8.83 1.30 -3.17
C PRO A 81 9.28 2.75 -3.34
N VAL A 82 8.75 3.62 -2.49
CA VAL A 82 9.11 5.05 -2.47
C VAL A 82 10.04 5.30 -1.29
N ARG A 83 11.20 5.90 -1.54
CA ARG A 83 12.05 6.43 -0.47
C ARG A 83 11.52 7.81 -0.05
N LEU A 84 11.20 7.98 1.21
CA LEU A 84 10.76 9.27 1.77
C LEU A 84 11.91 10.29 1.67
N ASN A 85 11.61 11.51 1.24
CA ASN A 85 12.60 12.59 1.23
C ASN A 85 12.83 13.09 2.66
N GLY A 86 13.83 12.55 3.35
CA GLY A 86 14.04 12.79 4.77
C GLY A 86 12.83 12.32 5.60
N LEU A 87 12.29 13.18 6.46
CA LEU A 87 11.10 12.91 7.28
C LEU A 87 9.83 13.60 6.73
N ASN A 88 9.70 13.73 5.41
CA ASN A 88 8.57 14.42 4.78
C ASN A 88 7.25 13.61 4.80
N PHE A 89 6.84 13.13 5.97
CA PHE A 89 5.56 12.47 6.19
C PHE A 89 4.39 13.40 5.95
N GLN A 90 4.56 14.70 6.20
CA GLN A 90 3.52 15.69 6.01
C GLN A 90 3.01 15.68 4.57
N ASP A 91 3.90 15.81 3.58
CA ASP A 91 3.48 15.81 2.17
C ASP A 91 2.97 14.44 1.74
N MET A 92 3.49 13.35 2.31
CA MET A 92 2.96 12.00 2.09
C MET A 92 1.51 11.88 2.56
N PHE A 93 1.17 12.38 3.76
CA PHE A 93 -0.19 12.35 4.28
C PHE A 93 -1.12 13.32 3.56
N VAL A 94 -0.64 14.49 3.13
CA VAL A 94 -1.40 15.41 2.26
C VAL A 94 -1.75 14.72 0.94
N TRP A 95 -0.77 14.05 0.30
CA TRP A 95 -0.98 13.26 -0.90
C TRP A 95 -1.98 12.11 -0.67
N LEU A 96 -1.87 11.40 0.46
CA LEU A 96 -2.78 10.31 0.81
C LEU A 96 -4.21 10.82 0.99
N SER A 97 -4.39 11.92 1.71
CA SER A 97 -5.69 12.57 1.91
C SER A 97 -6.32 13.00 0.58
N ALA A 98 -5.55 13.66 -0.28
CA ALA A 98 -6.00 14.05 -1.62
C ALA A 98 -6.36 12.85 -2.49
N SER A 99 -5.65 11.73 -2.33
CA SER A 99 -5.92 10.49 -3.04
C SER A 99 -7.20 9.82 -2.57
N MET A 100 -7.39 9.70 -1.25
CA MET A 100 -8.61 9.15 -0.66
C MET A 100 -9.84 9.98 -1.01
N LYS A 101 -9.72 11.32 -1.08
CA LYS A 101 -10.81 12.20 -1.52
C LYS A 101 -11.27 11.90 -2.96
N ARG A 102 -10.33 11.62 -3.87
CA ARG A 102 -10.67 11.20 -5.24
C ARG A 102 -11.36 9.84 -5.27
N VAL A 103 -10.82 8.87 -4.53
CA VAL A 103 -11.42 7.53 -4.43
C VAL A 103 -12.84 7.59 -3.86
N SER A 104 -13.07 8.37 -2.80
CA SER A 104 -14.41 8.47 -2.20
C SER A 104 -15.42 9.21 -3.07
N SER A 105 -14.97 10.07 -4.00
CA SER A 105 -15.82 10.74 -4.99
C SER A 105 -16.10 9.92 -6.26
N SER A 106 -15.47 8.75 -6.42
CA SER A 106 -15.61 7.88 -7.59
C SER A 106 -16.69 6.82 -7.44
N LYS A 107 -17.06 6.17 -8.54
CA LYS A 107 -17.92 4.98 -8.46
C LYS A 107 -17.12 3.78 -7.99
N VAL A 108 -17.75 2.93 -7.16
CA VAL A 108 -17.16 1.64 -6.77
C VAL A 108 -16.86 0.83 -8.03
N GLY A 109 -15.60 0.43 -8.21
CA GLY A 109 -15.11 -0.31 -9.38
C GLY A 109 -14.48 0.55 -10.48
N GLU A 110 -14.50 1.88 -10.36
CA GLU A 110 -13.84 2.78 -11.31
C GLU A 110 -12.32 2.84 -11.07
N VAL A 111 -11.54 2.80 -12.14
CA VAL A 111 -10.08 2.93 -12.09
C VAL A 111 -9.71 4.41 -12.18
N LEU A 112 -9.24 4.97 -11.06
CA LEU A 112 -8.76 6.35 -11.02
C LEU A 112 -7.23 6.44 -11.03
N ALA A 113 -6.70 7.37 -11.81
CA ALA A 113 -5.31 7.78 -11.71
C ALA A 113 -5.07 8.52 -10.40
N LEU A 114 -4.06 8.08 -9.65
CA LEU A 114 -3.62 8.75 -8.43
C LEU A 114 -2.77 9.99 -8.79
N PRO A 115 -2.76 11.03 -7.92
CA PRO A 115 -1.86 12.16 -8.12
C PRO A 115 -0.41 11.66 -8.14
N PRO A 116 0.49 12.34 -8.88
CA PRO A 116 1.90 11.98 -8.90
C PRO A 116 2.49 12.03 -7.48
N VAL A 117 3.37 11.08 -7.17
CA VAL A 117 4.08 11.02 -5.89
C VAL A 117 5.16 12.12 -5.88
N GLY A 118 4.99 13.13 -5.03
CA GLY A 118 5.93 14.27 -4.90
C GLY A 118 6.73 14.31 -3.60
N TRP A 119 6.43 13.41 -2.66
CA TRP A 119 7.00 13.39 -1.30
C TRP A 119 8.19 12.43 -1.13
N GLY A 120 8.60 11.75 -2.22
CA GLY A 120 9.67 10.78 -2.18
C GLY A 120 10.23 10.46 -3.56
N GLN A 121 11.31 9.68 -3.57
CA GLN A 121 11.98 9.20 -4.77
C GLN A 121 11.61 7.75 -5.03
N VAL A 122 11.22 7.44 -6.26
CA VAL A 122 11.01 6.06 -6.70
C VAL A 122 12.37 5.49 -7.11
N THR A 123 12.82 4.43 -6.44
CA THR A 123 14.01 3.70 -6.91
C THR A 123 13.55 2.83 -8.09
N THR A 124 14.20 3.00 -9.24
CA THR A 124 13.92 2.21 -10.46
C THR A 124 14.83 1.00 -10.52
#